data_AF-A0A5F5PZU9-F1
#
_entry.id   AF-A0A5F5PZU9-F1
#
_cell.length_a   1.000
_cell.length_b   1.000
_cell.length_c   1.000
_cell.angle_alpha   90.00
_cell.angle_beta   90.00
_cell.angle_gamma   90.00
#
_symmetry.space_group_name_H-M   'P 1'
#
loop_
_entity.id
_entity.type
_entity.pdbx_description
1 polymer ?
#
loop_
_entity_poly.entity_id
_entity_poly.type
_entity_poly.pdbx_seq_one_letter_code
_entity_poly.pdbx_strand_id
1 'polypeptide(L)'
;MAALLLSWSLPMVMSICHRGTGIALSAGVSLFGLSALLVPGNFESHLELVKSLCLGPALIHTAKFALVFPLMYHTWNGIRHLIWDLGKGLKIPQLYQSGVVVLVLTVLSSVGLAAM
;
A
#
# COMPACT_ATOMS: atom_id res chain seq x y z
N MET A 1 -15.29 -15.73 16.52
CA MET A 1 -15.64 -17.13 16.18
C MET A 1 -16.23 -17.31 14.78
N ALA A 2 -17.01 -16.37 14.21
CA ALA A 2 -17.57 -16.54 12.84
C ALA A 2 -16.52 -16.53 11.70
N ALA A 3 -15.39 -15.82 11.85
CA ALA A 3 -14.34 -15.76 10.84
C ALA A 3 -13.57 -17.09 10.61
N LEU A 4 -13.69 -18.06 11.52
CA LEU A 4 -12.98 -19.34 11.45
C LEU A 4 -13.75 -20.42 10.68
N LEU A 5 -15.02 -20.19 10.32
CA LEU A 5 -15.89 -21.16 9.64
C LEU A 5 -16.17 -20.80 8.17
N LEU A 6 -15.72 -19.64 7.70
CA LEU A 6 -15.98 -19.12 6.36
C LEU A 6 -14.82 -19.40 5.41
N SER A 7 -15.14 -19.83 4.19
CA SER A 7 -14.16 -20.00 3.12
C SER A 7 -13.63 -18.65 2.67
N TRP A 8 -12.31 -18.45 2.76
CA TRP A 8 -11.64 -17.25 2.29
C TRP A 8 -11.71 -17.16 0.76
N SER A 9 -12.35 -16.12 0.25
CA SER A 9 -12.36 -15.81 -1.18
C SER A 9 -11.39 -14.67 -1.50
N LEU A 10 -10.88 -14.64 -2.74
CA LEU A 10 -9.96 -13.58 -3.16
C LEU A 10 -10.53 -12.17 -2.92
N PRO A 11 -11.78 -11.82 -3.33
CA PRO A 11 -12.33 -10.49 -3.06
C PRO A 11 -12.44 -10.17 -1.56
N MET A 12 -12.67 -11.16 -0.70
CA MET A 12 -12.75 -10.97 0.75
C MET A 12 -11.39 -10.61 1.35
N VAL A 13 -10.34 -11.36 1.00
CA VAL A 13 -8.97 -11.06 1.45
C VAL A 13 -8.55 -9.67 0.97
N MET A 14 -8.83 -9.35 -0.30
CA MET A 14 -8.51 -8.04 -0.85
C MET A 14 -9.23 -6.88 -0.14
N SER A 15 -10.49 -7.07 0.27
CA SER A 15 -11.24 -6.08 1.05
C SER A 15 -10.58 -5.80 2.41
N ILE A 16 -10.13 -6.85 3.11
CA ILE A 16 -9.42 -6.71 4.39
C ILE A 16 -8.06 -6.02 4.18
N CYS A 17 -7.31 -6.44 3.16
CA CYS A 17 -6.05 -5.79 2.80
C CYS A 17 -6.23 -4.31 2.44
N HIS A 18 -7.36 -3.94 1.81
CA HIS A 18 -7.64 -2.53 1.48
C HIS A 18 -7.82 -1.68 2.74
N ARG A 19 -8.49 -2.22 3.76
CA ARG A 19 -8.58 -1.58 5.08
C ARG A 19 -7.22 -1.51 5.78
N GLY A 20 -6.49 -2.62 5.81
CA GLY A 20 -5.18 -2.69 6.45
C GLY A 20 -4.18 -1.71 5.86
N THR A 21 -4.11 -1.63 4.52
CA THR A 21 -3.28 -0.64 3.82
C THR A 21 -3.75 0.78 4.07
N GLY A 22 -5.07 1.05 4.10
CA GLY A 22 -5.60 2.38 4.41
C GLY A 22 -5.25 2.85 5.83
N ILE A 23 -5.32 1.95 6.82
CA ILE A 23 -4.90 2.23 8.21
C ILE A 23 -3.40 2.50 8.26
N ALA A 24 -2.59 1.64 7.64
CA ALA A 24 -1.13 1.80 7.64
C ALA A 24 -0.68 3.10 6.98
N LEU A 25 -1.29 3.47 5.84
CA LEU A 25 -1.00 4.72 5.13
C LEU A 25 -1.42 5.94 5.96
N SER A 26 -2.63 5.92 6.55
CA SER A 26 -3.11 6.99 7.42
C SER A 26 -2.20 7.17 8.63
N ALA A 27 -1.76 6.07 9.26
CA ALA A 27 -0.81 6.11 10.36
C ALA A 27 0.55 6.68 9.90
N GLY A 28 1.06 6.26 8.74
CA GLY A 28 2.31 6.77 8.18
C GLY A 28 2.29 8.29 7.94
N VAL A 29 1.24 8.79 7.29
CA VAL A 29 1.05 10.24 7.06
C VAL A 29 0.90 11.00 8.38
N SER A 30 0.15 10.46 9.34
CA SER A 30 -0.07 11.10 10.63
C SER A 30 1.23 11.16 11.45
N LEU A 31 2.01 10.08 11.47
CA LEU A 31 3.31 10.03 12.13
C LEU A 31 4.31 10.97 11.46
N PHE A 32 4.32 11.05 10.12
CA PHE A 32 5.16 11.99 9.40
C PHE A 32 4.81 13.44 9.78
N GLY A 33 3.52 13.80 9.77
CA GLY A 33 3.07 15.13 10.19
C GLY A 33 3.39 15.43 11.66
N LEU A 34 3.20 14.46 12.55
CA LEU A 34 3.54 14.61 13.97
C LEU A 34 5.05 14.77 14.18
N SER A 35 5.86 14.03 13.42
CA SER A 35 7.32 14.14 13.50
C SER A 35 7.80 15.53 13.09
N ALA A 36 7.16 16.15 12.09
CA ALA A 36 7.48 17.51 11.68
C ALA A 36 7.20 18.56 12.75
N LEU A 37 6.31 18.26 13.72
CA LEU A 37 5.97 19.16 14.83
C LEU A 37 6.80 18.89 16.08
N LEU A 38 7.12 17.62 16.36
CA LEU A 38 7.69 17.20 17.63
C LEU A 38 9.17 16.85 17.58
N VAL A 39 9.71 16.50 16.41
CA VAL A 39 11.11 16.08 16.27
C VAL A 39 11.95 17.29 15.84
N PRO A 40 13.02 17.63 16.57
CA PRO A 40 13.89 18.76 16.22
C PRO A 40 14.73 18.46 14.98
N GLY A 41 15.05 19.51 14.23
CA GLY A 41 15.76 19.41 12.96
C GLY A 41 14.82 19.56 11.76
N ASN A 42 15.39 19.66 10.57
CA ASN A 42 14.61 19.78 9.33
C ASN A 42 14.67 18.45 8.55
N PHE A 43 13.90 18.34 7.47
CA PHE A 43 13.88 17.10 6.69
C PHE A 43 15.26 16.74 6.13
N GLU A 44 16.05 17.73 5.69
CA GLU A 44 17.40 17.52 5.16
C GLU A 44 18.35 16.91 6.20
N SER A 45 18.34 17.40 7.44
CA SER A 45 19.21 16.87 8.51
C SER A 45 18.89 15.41 8.83
N HIS A 46 17.61 15.03 8.79
CA HIS A 46 17.21 13.63 8.98
C HIS A 46 17.61 12.75 7.79
N LEU A 47 17.54 13.27 6.56
CA LEU A 47 18.03 12.54 5.39
C LEU A 47 19.54 12.33 5.43
N GLU A 48 20.32 13.35 5.80
CA GLU A 48 21.78 13.22 5.94
C GLU A 48 22.15 12.22 7.04
N LEU A 49 21.41 12.21 8.16
CA LEU A 49 21.55 11.18 9.18
C LEU A 49 21.35 9.77 8.58
N VAL A 50 20.25 9.54 7.85
CA VAL A 50 19.98 8.24 7.22
C VAL A 50 21.06 7.85 6.21
N LYS A 51 21.57 8.81 5.41
CA LYS A 51 22.68 8.57 4.47
C LYS A 51 23.97 8.19 5.19
N SER A 52 24.26 8.82 6.32
CA SER A 52 25.46 8.54 7.13
C SER A 52 25.51 7.11 7.69
N LEU A 53 24.36 6.42 7.76
CA LEU A 53 24.29 5.01 8.16
C LEU A 53 24.86 4.05 7.11
N CYS A 54 25.20 4.54 5.91
CA CYS A 54 25.81 3.75 4.83
C CYS A 54 25.04 2.47 4.50
N LEU A 55 23.70 2.56 4.46
CA LEU A 55 22.82 1.42 4.22
C LEU A 55 23.06 0.84 2.81
N GLY A 56 23.11 -0.49 2.73
CA GLY A 56 23.32 -1.18 1.46
C GLY A 56 22.18 -0.95 0.44
N PRO A 57 22.46 -0.96 -0.88
CA PRO A 57 21.44 -0.69 -1.90
C PRO A 57 20.22 -1.62 -1.84
N ALA A 58 20.43 -2.90 -1.48
CA ALA A 58 19.34 -3.87 -1.33
C ALA A 58 18.38 -3.49 -0.18
N LEU A 59 18.92 -3.00 0.94
CA LEU A 59 18.11 -2.57 2.09
C LEU A 59 17.32 -1.31 1.74
N ILE A 60 17.95 -0.35 1.05
CA ILE A 60 17.28 0.87 0.59
C ILE A 60 16.15 0.52 -0.38
N HIS A 61 16.39 -0.35 -1.36
CA HIS A 61 15.37 -0.80 -2.30
C HIS A 61 14.21 -1.52 -1.59
N THR A 62 14.52 -2.38 -0.62
CA THR A 62 13.50 -3.07 0.18
C THR A 62 12.66 -2.09 0.99
N ALA A 63 13.28 -1.06 1.59
CA ALA A 63 12.55 -0.02 2.32
C ALA A 63 11.65 0.81 1.38
N LYS A 64 12.16 1.20 0.21
CA LYS A 64 11.37 1.87 -0.84
C LYS A 64 10.17 1.00 -1.26
N PHE A 65 10.40 -0.28 -1.53
CA PHE A 65 9.35 -1.22 -1.92
C PHE A 65 8.29 -1.37 -0.82
N ALA A 66 8.71 -1.52 0.44
CA ALA A 66 7.81 -1.65 1.58
C ALA A 66 6.92 -0.41 1.80
N LEU A 67 7.42 0.78 1.47
CA LEU A 67 6.64 2.03 1.51
C LEU A 67 5.65 2.13 0.35
N VAL A 68 6.09 1.84 -0.88
CA VAL A 68 5.28 2.06 -2.08
C VAL A 68 4.26 0.95 -2.33
N PHE A 69 4.52 -0.29 -1.89
CA PHE A 69 3.62 -1.42 -2.07
C PHE A 69 2.20 -1.21 -1.49
N PRO A 70 2.04 -0.86 -0.19
CA PRO A 70 0.71 -0.60 0.35
C PRO A 70 0.03 0.60 -0.31
N LEU A 71 0.80 1.62 -0.73
CA LEU A 71 0.28 2.78 -1.47
C LEU A 71 -0.32 2.35 -2.81
N MET A 72 0.45 1.63 -3.64
CA MET A 72 0.00 1.17 -4.95
C MET A 72 -1.18 0.22 -4.86
N TYR A 73 -1.14 -0.73 -3.91
CA TYR A 73 -2.27 -1.63 -3.66
C TYR A 73 -3.54 -0.85 -3.33
N HIS A 74 -3.44 0.08 -2.37
CA HIS A 74 -4.58 0.85 -1.93
C HIS A 74 -5.14 1.74 -3.05
N THR A 75 -4.28 2.35 -3.86
CA THR A 75 -4.68 3.16 -5.02
C THR A 75 -5.41 2.34 -6.07
N TRP A 76 -4.82 1.23 -6.53
CA TRP A 76 -5.45 0.40 -7.58
C TRP A 76 -6.75 -0.24 -7.11
N ASN A 77 -6.77 -0.77 -5.88
CA ASN A 77 -8.00 -1.33 -5.34
C ASN A 77 -9.03 -0.22 -5.03
N GLY A 78 -8.59 0.98 -4.67
CA GLY A 78 -9.46 2.16 -4.52
C GLY A 78 -10.15 2.55 -5.82
N ILE A 79 -9.42 2.55 -6.95
CA ILE A 79 -10.01 2.76 -8.28
C ILE A 79 -11.06 1.69 -8.58
N ARG A 80 -10.78 0.42 -8.27
CA ARG A 80 -11.75 -0.68 -8.40
C ARG A 80 -13.01 -0.44 -7.55
N HIS A 81 -12.87 0.06 -6.33
CA HIS A 81 -14.01 0.46 -5.49
C HIS A 81 -14.81 1.61 -6.12
N LEU A 82 -14.16 2.66 -6.62
CA LEU A 82 -14.85 3.76 -7.31
C LEU A 82 -15.61 3.29 -8.56
N ILE A 83 -15.09 2.31 -9.30
CA ILE A 83 -15.80 1.68 -10.42
C ILE A 83 -17.05 0.93 -9.94
N TRP A 84 -16.97 0.25 -8.78
CA TRP A 84 -18.11 -0.40 -8.15
C TRP A 84 -19.16 0.60 -7.67
N ASP A 85 -18.75 1.77 -7.18
CA ASP A 85 -19.67 2.85 -6.78
C ASP A 85 -20.48 3.38 -7.97
N LEU A 86 -19.96 3.23 -9.19
CA LEU A 86 -20.69 3.51 -10.44
C LEU A 86 -21.59 2.35 -10.91
N GLY A 87 -21.72 1.28 -10.11
CA GLY A 87 -22.51 0.09 -10.43
C GLY A 87 -21.89 -0.85 -11.46
N LYS A 88 -20.60 -0.70 -11.78
CA LYS A 88 -19.92 -1.48 -12.85
C LYS A 88 -19.07 -2.61 -12.25
N GLY A 89 -18.94 -3.73 -12.96
CA GLY A 89 -18.00 -4.80 -12.59
C GLY A 89 -18.42 -5.67 -11.39
N LEU A 90 -19.71 -5.73 -11.08
CA LEU A 90 -20.26 -6.38 -9.87
C LEU A 90 -20.62 -7.86 -10.07
N LYS A 91 -20.49 -8.43 -11.27
CA LYS A 91 -20.71 -9.88 -11.48
C LYS A 91 -19.54 -10.67 -10.88
N ILE A 92 -19.81 -11.86 -10.31
CA ILE A 92 -18.79 -12.70 -9.67
C ILE A 92 -17.52 -12.88 -10.52
N PRO A 93 -17.58 -13.24 -11.82
CA PRO A 93 -16.36 -13.37 -12.63
C PRO A 93 -15.57 -12.06 -12.73
N GLN A 94 -16.26 -10.92 -12.83
CA GLN A 94 -15.64 -9.60 -12.93
C GLN A 94 -14.96 -9.20 -11.61
N LEU A 95 -15.49 -9.63 -10.46
CA LEU A 95 -14.84 -9.41 -9.16
C LEU A 95 -13.47 -10.12 -9.11
N TYR A 96 -13.38 -11.36 -9.59
CA TYR A 96 -12.10 -12.09 -9.63
C TYR A 96 -11.14 -11.50 -10.67
N GLN A 97 -11.62 -11.20 -11.88
CA GLN A 97 -10.81 -10.60 -12.94
C GLN A 97 -10.22 -9.26 -12.51
N SER A 98 -11.06 -8.34 -12.03
CA SER A 98 -10.59 -7.04 -11.51
C SER A 98 -9.66 -7.20 -10.32
N GLY A 99 -9.86 -8.22 -9.48
CA GLY A 99 -8.97 -8.53 -8.37
C GLY A 99 -7.56 -8.90 -8.83
N VAL A 100 -7.44 -9.80 -9.80
CA VAL A 100 -6.15 -10.19 -10.39
C VAL A 100 -5.47 -9.00 -11.07
N VAL A 101 -6.22 -8.19 -11.82
CA VAL A 101 -5.69 -6.97 -12.47
C VAL A 101 -5.09 -6.02 -11.43
N VAL A 102 -5.78 -5.76 -10.33
CA VAL A 102 -5.27 -4.92 -9.23
C VAL A 102 -3.97 -5.48 -8.66
N LEU A 103 -3.86 -6.79 -8.43
CA LEU A 103 -2.65 -7.41 -7.89
C LEU A 103 -1.46 -7.30 -8.85
N VAL A 104 -1.68 -7.54 -10.14
CA VAL A 104 -0.63 -7.40 -11.16
C VAL A 104 -0.15 -5.95 -11.26
N LEU A 105 -1.08 -4.99 -11.35
CA LEU A 105 -0.75 -3.56 -11.39
C LEU A 105 0.01 -3.12 -10.15
N THR A 106 -0.40 -3.60 -8.97
CA THR A 106 0.28 -3.33 -7.69
C THR A 106 1.74 -3.77 -7.75
N VAL A 107 2.03 -5.01 -8.16
CA VAL A 107 3.39 -5.53 -8.20
C VAL A 107 4.23 -4.75 -9.21
N LEU A 108 3.73 -4.57 -10.44
CA LEU A 108 4.46 -3.87 -11.50
C LEU A 108 4.78 -2.41 -11.12
N SER A 109 3.79 -1.66 -10.62
CA SER A 109 4.01 -0.27 -10.24
C SER A 109 4.90 -0.13 -9.01
N SER A 110 4.81 -1.05 -8.04
CA SER A 110 5.64 -1.02 -6.84
C SER A 110 7.10 -1.33 -7.13
N VAL A 111 7.37 -2.36 -7.96
CA VAL A 111 8.74 -2.69 -8.39
C VAL A 111 9.33 -1.54 -9.21
N GLY A 112 8.56 -1.00 -10.16
CA GLY A 112 9.00 0.13 -10.97
C GLY A 112 9.36 1.35 -10.14
N LEU A 113 8.48 1.77 -9.23
CA LEU A 113 8.71 2.94 -8.38
C LEU A 113 9.83 2.72 -7.34
N ALA A 114 10.02 1.51 -6.83
CA ALA A 114 11.11 1.21 -5.89
C ALA A 114 12.50 1.23 -6.55
N ALA A 115 12.56 1.05 -7.86
CA ALA A 115 13.80 1.06 -8.64
C ALA A 115 14.21 2.46 -9.12
N MET A 116 13.31 3.45 -9.06
CA MET A 116 13.59 4.87 -9.33
C MET A 116 14.24 5.53 -8.12
#